data_AF-A0A8D8D4V6-F1
#
_entry.id   AF-A0A8D8D4V6-F1
#
_cell.length_a   1.000
_cell.length_b   1.000
_cell.length_c   1.000
_cell.angle_alpha   90.00
_cell.angle_beta   90.00
_cell.angle_gamma   90.00
#
_symmetry.space_group_name_H-M   'P 1'
#
loop_
_entity.id
_entity.type
_entity.pdbx_description
1 polymer ?
#
loop_
_entity_poly.entity_id
_entity_poly.type
_entity_poly.pdbx_seq_one_letter_code
_entity_poly.pdbx_strand_id
1 'polypeptide(L)'
;NDSTNKSFNFDEDEVAVLEVPSASTAANRRSLFGEDTASEVHFANTQQELPLSVIISDEDLASLLEDQSRCEAPLPKGILLEEEVKLLRRRLQECSYAPSAASVVAKLVLGKSCSLEMFRSLGEKEELLDDAVASGSGNAILKVVLFLERTLKKKLFYRLLQTRPEAVSHYVNYMALRLKVTECTDLLVFLGRHHEASLLQFSIYVR
;
A
#
# COMPACT_ATOMS: atom_id res chain seq x y z
N ASN A 1 -8.10 52.61 5.56
CA ASN A 1 -6.73 52.94 5.08
C ASN A 1 -5.95 53.46 6.26
N ASP A 2 -4.81 52.91 6.65
CA ASP A 2 -3.86 52.17 5.83
C ASP A 2 -3.11 51.11 6.66
N SER A 3 -2.71 50.06 5.96
CA SER A 3 -2.13 48.81 6.45
C SER A 3 -0.63 48.95 6.67
N THR A 4 -0.05 48.28 7.66
CA THR A 4 1.39 47.92 7.61
C THR A 4 1.58 46.45 7.96
N ASN A 5 1.51 45.62 6.91
CA ASN A 5 2.06 44.27 6.89
C ASN A 5 3.58 44.38 7.08
N LYS A 6 4.11 43.86 8.20
CA LYS A 6 5.53 43.54 8.29
C LYS A 6 5.73 42.19 7.58
N SER A 7 6.30 42.29 6.38
CA SER A 7 6.74 41.17 5.56
C SER A 7 7.79 40.34 6.31
N PHE A 8 7.66 39.02 6.24
CA PHE A 8 8.67 38.07 6.68
C PHE A 8 9.83 38.14 5.67
N ASN A 9 11.03 38.54 6.10
CA ASN A 9 12.22 38.60 5.26
C ASN A 9 12.97 37.28 5.42
N PHE A 10 13.17 36.55 4.31
CA PHE A 10 13.87 35.28 4.26
C PHE A 10 15.24 35.52 3.61
N ASP A 11 16.12 36.21 4.33
CA ASP A 11 17.52 36.37 3.91
C ASP A 11 18.35 36.84 5.11
N GLU A 12 18.86 35.90 5.93
CA GLU A 12 20.12 36.02 6.69
C GLU A 12 20.57 34.59 7.05
N ASP A 13 21.40 34.02 6.18
CA ASP A 13 22.24 32.85 6.48
C ASP A 13 23.28 33.21 7.56
N GLU A 14 23.16 32.65 8.77
CA GLU A 14 24.25 32.68 9.76
C GLU A 14 25.26 31.57 9.46
N VAL A 15 26.35 31.92 8.79
CA VAL A 15 27.53 31.06 8.61
C VAL A 15 28.59 31.49 9.62
N ALA A 16 28.69 30.80 10.76
CA ALA A 16 29.72 31.07 11.76
C ALA A 16 31.09 30.52 11.29
N VAL A 17 31.96 31.41 10.83
CA VAL A 17 33.36 31.15 10.51
C VAL A 17 34.20 31.25 11.78
N LEU A 18 34.82 30.14 12.21
CA LEU A 18 35.77 30.14 13.34
C LEU A 18 37.21 30.33 12.82
N GLU A 19 37.80 31.47 13.17
CA GLU A 19 39.20 31.82 12.91
C GLU A 19 40.18 31.01 13.77
N VAL A 20 41.30 30.59 13.16
CA VAL A 20 42.42 29.88 13.80
C VAL A 20 43.60 30.85 13.96
N PRO A 21 44.22 30.99 15.14
CA PRO A 21 45.56 31.54 15.25
C PRO A 21 46.61 30.44 15.39
N SER A 22 47.71 30.62 14.65
CA SER A 22 48.87 29.73 14.56
C SER A 22 50.00 30.12 15.53
N ALA A 23 50.73 29.09 15.96
CA ALA A 23 52.16 29.02 16.31
C ALA A 23 52.69 29.31 17.74
N SER A 24 53.17 28.21 18.35
CA SER A 24 54.44 28.00 19.08
C SER A 24 54.75 28.68 20.41
N THR A 25 54.79 27.89 21.50
CA THR A 25 56.03 27.67 22.30
C THR A 25 55.85 26.53 23.31
N ALA A 26 56.94 25.79 23.53
CA ALA A 26 57.04 24.57 24.33
C ALA A 26 56.91 24.80 25.84
N ALA A 27 56.34 23.81 26.56
CA ALA A 27 56.99 23.11 27.68
C ALA A 27 55.95 22.35 28.54
N ASN A 28 56.09 21.03 28.48
CA ASN A 28 55.50 20.02 29.35
C ASN A 28 55.58 20.34 30.85
N ARG A 29 54.45 20.42 31.57
CA ARG A 29 54.30 19.96 32.96
C ARG A 29 52.85 19.60 33.31
N ARG A 30 52.60 18.29 33.33
CA ARG A 30 51.81 17.49 34.31
C ARG A 30 50.40 17.96 34.70
N SER A 31 49.42 17.24 34.12
CA SER A 31 48.21 16.66 34.72
C SER A 31 47.60 17.37 35.93
N LEU A 32 46.40 17.93 35.73
CA LEU A 32 45.55 18.38 36.82
C LEU A 32 44.04 18.44 36.51
N PHE A 33 43.57 17.68 35.51
CA PHE A 33 42.14 17.40 35.36
C PHE A 33 41.94 15.97 34.89
N GLY A 34 41.05 15.27 35.60
CA GLY A 34 40.79 13.85 35.50
C GLY A 34 40.42 13.40 34.09
N GLU A 35 41.00 12.27 33.75
CA GLU A 35 40.83 11.51 32.53
C GLU A 35 39.48 10.78 32.60
N ASP A 36 38.37 11.50 32.45
CA ASP A 36 37.10 10.91 31.98
C ASP A 36 37.04 11.09 30.46
N THR A 37 38.00 10.46 29.79
CA THR A 37 37.79 10.07 28.40
C THR A 37 36.72 8.99 28.46
N ALA A 38 35.48 9.34 28.09
CA ALA A 38 34.49 8.36 27.72
C ALA A 38 35.19 7.35 26.80
N SER A 39 35.26 6.09 27.23
CA SER A 39 35.82 5.03 26.42
C SER A 39 35.11 5.07 25.08
N GLU A 40 35.81 5.49 24.02
CA GLU A 40 35.38 5.22 22.67
C GLU A 40 35.31 3.70 22.59
N VAL A 41 34.09 3.19 22.70
CA VAL A 41 33.77 1.84 22.32
C VAL A 41 34.09 1.80 20.84
N HIS A 42 35.27 1.28 20.52
CA HIS A 42 35.64 0.93 19.17
C HIS A 42 34.73 -0.24 18.78
N PHE A 43 33.49 0.07 18.45
CA PHE A 43 32.73 -0.79 17.55
C PHE A 43 33.56 -0.77 16.28
N ALA A 44 34.29 -1.86 16.05
CA ALA A 44 34.73 -2.21 14.72
C ALA A 44 33.50 -2.12 13.83
N ASN A 45 33.35 -0.98 13.15
CA ASN A 45 32.32 -0.79 12.16
C ASN A 45 32.76 -1.58 10.93
N THR A 46 32.74 -2.91 11.05
CA THR A 46 32.45 -3.79 9.92
C THR A 46 31.00 -3.54 9.53
N GLN A 47 30.71 -2.34 9.03
CA GLN A 47 29.74 -2.19 7.98
C GLN A 47 30.36 -2.90 6.78
N GLN A 48 30.22 -4.24 6.76
CA GLN A 48 30.06 -4.90 5.49
C GLN A 48 28.83 -4.24 4.90
N GLU A 49 29.03 -3.25 4.02
CA GLU A 49 27.97 -2.72 3.18
C GLU A 49 27.45 -3.92 2.39
N LEU A 50 26.40 -4.53 2.92
CA LEU A 50 25.73 -5.62 2.23
C LEU A 50 25.25 -5.01 0.91
N PRO A 51 25.64 -5.59 -0.23
CA PRO A 51 25.25 -5.05 -1.51
C PRO A 51 23.72 -5.02 -1.57
N LEU A 52 23.16 -3.94 -2.12
CA LEU A 52 21.70 -3.71 -2.17
C LEU A 52 20.93 -4.89 -2.79
N SER A 53 21.59 -5.71 -3.61
CA SER A 53 21.07 -6.98 -4.17
C SER A 53 20.72 -8.05 -3.12
N VAL A 54 21.13 -7.88 -1.86
CA VAL A 54 20.74 -8.75 -0.73
C VAL A 54 19.40 -8.33 -0.14
N ILE A 55 19.05 -7.04 -0.24
CA ILE A 55 17.81 -6.48 0.32
C ILE A 55 16.65 -6.67 -0.65
N ILE A 56 16.94 -6.64 -1.94
CA ILE A 56 15.96 -6.81 -3.01
C ILE A 56 16.59 -7.56 -4.18
N SER A 57 15.84 -8.50 -4.76
CA SER A 57 16.31 -9.18 -5.97
C SER A 57 16.32 -8.20 -7.15
N ASP A 58 17.23 -8.40 -8.11
CA ASP A 58 17.29 -7.55 -9.31
C ASP A 58 15.98 -7.61 -10.12
N GLU A 59 15.26 -8.73 -10.06
CA GLU A 59 13.95 -8.91 -10.70
C GLU A 59 12.85 -8.09 -9.99
N ASP A 60 12.81 -8.13 -8.66
CA ASP A 60 11.85 -7.34 -7.87
C ASP A 60 12.16 -5.84 -7.98
N LEU A 61 13.44 -5.48 -8.02
CA LEU A 61 13.89 -4.12 -8.25
C LEU A 61 13.52 -3.64 -9.65
N ALA A 62 13.70 -4.47 -10.68
CA ALA A 62 13.27 -4.17 -12.05
C ALA A 62 11.74 -3.98 -12.12
N SER A 63 10.96 -4.84 -11.46
CA SER A 63 9.51 -4.71 -11.39
C SER A 63 9.08 -3.41 -10.68
N LEU A 64 9.77 -3.01 -9.61
CA LEU A 64 9.49 -1.76 -8.90
C LEU A 64 9.91 -0.52 -9.70
N LEU A 65 11.05 -0.58 -10.39
CA LEU A 65 11.50 0.49 -11.28
C LEU A 65 10.58 0.63 -12.50
N GLU A 66 10.04 -0.48 -13.03
CA GLU A 66 9.02 -0.45 -14.07
C GLU A 66 7.71 0.16 -13.55
N ASP A 67 7.29 -0.19 -12.33
CA ASP A 67 6.10 0.40 -11.70
C ASP A 67 6.29 1.90 -11.36
N GLN A 68 7.50 2.33 -10.97
CA GLN A 68 7.85 3.73 -10.68
C GLN A 68 8.01 4.57 -11.95
N SER A 69 8.64 4.04 -13.00
CA SER A 69 8.82 4.75 -14.28
C SER A 69 7.51 4.99 -15.04
N ARG A 70 6.46 4.21 -14.75
CA ARG A 70 5.09 4.49 -15.19
C ARG A 70 4.52 5.76 -14.54
N CYS A 71 4.92 6.10 -13.31
CA CYS A 71 4.42 7.26 -12.57
C CYS A 71 5.31 8.51 -12.69
N GLU A 72 6.63 8.37 -12.79
CA GLU A 72 7.54 9.51 -12.68
C GLU A 72 8.62 9.46 -13.77
N ALA A 73 8.22 9.67 -15.03
CA ALA A 73 9.22 10.09 -16.01
C ALA A 73 9.38 11.61 -15.87
N PRO A 74 10.59 12.13 -15.60
CA PRO A 74 10.80 13.56 -15.53
C PRO A 74 10.54 14.16 -16.92
N LEU A 75 9.56 15.08 -16.98
CA LEU A 75 9.30 15.87 -18.17
C LEU A 75 10.59 16.64 -18.54
N PRO A 76 11.17 16.44 -19.74
CA PRO A 76 12.24 17.29 -20.22
C PRO A 76 11.72 18.73 -20.32
N LYS A 77 12.36 19.67 -19.62
CA LYS A 77 12.02 21.10 -19.73
C LYS A 77 12.46 21.59 -21.11
N GLY A 78 11.52 21.84 -22.02
CA GLY A 78 11.80 22.41 -23.35
C GLY A 78 10.90 21.96 -24.50
N ILE A 79 9.74 21.36 -24.23
CA ILE A 79 8.84 20.83 -25.27
C ILE A 79 7.80 21.91 -25.64
N LEU A 80 7.44 21.98 -26.92
CA LEU A 80 6.32 22.80 -27.39
C LEU A 80 5.01 22.39 -26.68
N LEU A 81 4.21 23.37 -26.26
CA LEU A 81 2.94 23.20 -25.55
C LEU A 81 2.03 22.11 -26.16
N GLU A 82 2.05 21.96 -27.48
CA GLU A 82 1.23 20.99 -28.22
C GLU A 82 1.73 19.54 -28.08
N GLU A 83 3.05 19.36 -27.98
CA GLU A 83 3.70 18.06 -27.80
C GLU A 83 3.69 17.64 -26.32
N GLU A 84 3.74 18.60 -25.38
CA GLU A 84 3.43 18.36 -23.97
C GLU A 84 1.98 17.89 -23.79
N VAL A 85 1.00 18.54 -24.43
CA VAL A 85 -0.41 18.11 -24.40
C VAL A 85 -0.59 16.71 -25.01
N LYS A 86 0.17 16.39 -26.07
CA LYS A 86 0.16 15.05 -26.68
C LYS A 86 0.78 14.00 -25.76
N LEU A 87 1.87 14.34 -25.07
CA LEU A 87 2.51 13.47 -24.08
C LEU A 87 1.61 13.29 -22.86
N LEU A 88 0.99 14.36 -22.34
CA LEU A 88 0.05 14.33 -21.22
C LEU A 88 -1.20 13.52 -21.58
N ARG A 89 -1.76 13.63 -22.80
CA ARG A 89 -2.84 12.75 -23.27
C ARG A 89 -2.40 11.29 -23.33
N ARG A 90 -1.18 11.02 -23.81
CA ARG A 90 -0.60 9.67 -23.83
C ARG A 90 -0.41 9.11 -22.42
N ARG A 91 0.05 9.92 -21.47
CA ARG A 91 0.19 9.57 -20.05
C ARG A 91 -1.15 9.32 -19.39
N LEU A 92 -2.14 10.16 -19.66
CA LEU A 92 -3.50 9.96 -19.19
C LEU A 92 -4.07 8.66 -19.75
N GLN A 93 -3.73 8.30 -20.98
CA GLN A 93 -4.13 7.05 -21.61
C GLN A 93 -3.37 5.82 -21.07
N GLU A 94 -2.11 5.96 -20.69
CA GLU A 94 -1.30 4.90 -20.04
C GLU A 94 -1.72 4.67 -18.58
N CYS A 95 -2.08 5.72 -17.84
CA CYS A 95 -2.69 5.62 -16.51
C CYS A 95 -4.18 5.22 -16.57
N SER A 96 -4.83 5.37 -17.73
CA SER A 96 -6.22 4.96 -17.99
C SER A 96 -6.34 3.46 -18.29
N TYR A 97 -5.25 2.69 -18.31
CA TYR A 97 -5.36 1.24 -18.44
C TYR A 97 -5.78 0.67 -17.08
N ALA A 98 -7.08 0.73 -16.79
CA ALA A 98 -7.67 -0.08 -15.75
C ALA A 98 -7.27 -1.54 -16.05
N PRO A 99 -6.45 -2.18 -15.20
CA PRO A 99 -6.01 -3.53 -15.45
C PRO A 99 -7.26 -4.42 -15.55
N SER A 100 -7.33 -5.26 -16.58
CA SER A 100 -8.49 -6.13 -16.77
C SER A 100 -8.71 -6.99 -15.53
N ALA A 101 -9.97 -7.33 -15.25
CA ALA A 101 -10.35 -8.18 -14.13
C ALA A 101 -9.47 -9.44 -14.05
N ALA A 102 -9.30 -10.15 -15.18
CA ALA A 102 -8.41 -11.29 -15.31
C ALA A 102 -6.95 -11.04 -14.90
N SER A 103 -6.37 -9.89 -15.29
CA SER A 103 -4.99 -9.54 -14.92
C SER A 103 -4.85 -9.31 -13.41
N VAL A 104 -5.83 -8.64 -12.82
CA VAL A 104 -5.87 -8.38 -11.37
C VAL A 104 -6.04 -9.67 -10.59
N VAL A 105 -6.94 -10.55 -11.03
CA VAL A 105 -7.14 -11.87 -10.42
C VAL A 105 -5.87 -12.70 -10.51
N ALA A 106 -5.21 -12.74 -11.68
CA ALA A 106 -3.93 -13.43 -11.83
C ALA A 106 -2.90 -12.91 -10.81
N LYS A 107 -2.73 -11.59 -10.69
CA LYS A 107 -1.84 -11.00 -9.68
C LYS A 107 -2.24 -11.37 -8.25
N LEU A 108 -3.54 -11.42 -7.93
CA LEU A 108 -4.04 -11.87 -6.63
C LEU A 108 -3.71 -13.34 -6.34
N VAL A 109 -3.82 -14.21 -7.34
CA VAL A 109 -3.46 -15.63 -7.25
C VAL A 109 -1.97 -15.79 -7.00
N LEU A 110 -1.14 -14.99 -7.68
CA LEU A 110 0.30 -14.91 -7.44
C LEU A 110 0.66 -14.28 -6.07
N GLY A 111 -0.32 -13.79 -5.31
CA GLY A 111 -0.10 -13.18 -3.99
C GLY A 111 0.38 -11.73 -4.01
N LYS A 112 0.46 -11.10 -5.19
CA LYS A 112 0.86 -9.69 -5.32
C LYS A 112 -0.26 -8.77 -4.80
N SER A 113 0.11 -7.65 -4.19
CA SER A 113 -0.83 -6.61 -3.78
C SER A 113 -1.31 -5.83 -5.00
N CYS A 114 -2.62 -5.70 -5.17
CA CYS A 114 -3.23 -4.94 -6.26
C CYS A 114 -4.30 -4.00 -5.72
N SER A 115 -4.32 -2.77 -6.23
CA SER A 115 -5.33 -1.77 -5.86
C SER A 115 -6.65 -2.08 -6.56
N LEU A 116 -7.60 -2.62 -5.81
CA LEU A 116 -8.97 -2.90 -6.30
C LEU A 116 -9.82 -1.63 -6.44
N GLU A 117 -9.31 -0.47 -6.01
CA GLU A 117 -10.01 0.82 -6.05
C GLU A 117 -10.25 1.35 -7.47
N MET A 118 -9.61 0.76 -8.48
CA MET A 118 -9.81 1.10 -9.89
C MET A 118 -11.18 0.61 -10.41
N PHE A 119 -11.74 -0.45 -9.81
CA PHE A 119 -13.05 -1.01 -10.18
C PHE A 119 -14.16 -0.22 -9.49
N ARG A 120 -14.66 0.84 -10.15
CA ARG A 120 -15.68 1.74 -9.58
C ARG A 120 -17.08 1.38 -10.02
N SER A 121 -17.25 0.84 -11.22
CA SER A 121 -18.55 0.44 -11.73
C SER A 121 -19.05 -0.84 -11.06
N LEU A 122 -20.37 -1.01 -10.99
CA LEU A 122 -20.95 -2.27 -10.53
C LEU A 122 -20.58 -3.41 -11.48
N GLY A 123 -20.72 -3.22 -12.80
CA GLY A 123 -20.44 -4.26 -13.78
C GLY A 123 -18.99 -4.77 -13.73
N GLU A 124 -18.04 -3.85 -13.58
CA GLU A 124 -16.61 -4.16 -13.39
C GLU A 124 -16.35 -5.02 -12.13
N LYS A 125 -17.12 -4.80 -11.07
CA LYS A 125 -17.04 -5.59 -9.83
C LYS A 125 -17.66 -6.97 -9.97
N GLU A 126 -18.71 -7.11 -10.78
CA GLU A 126 -19.31 -8.41 -11.09
C GLU A 126 -18.34 -9.24 -11.93
N GLU A 127 -17.76 -8.64 -12.97
CA GLU A 127 -16.74 -9.27 -13.82
C GLU A 127 -15.50 -9.68 -13.01
N LEU A 128 -15.02 -8.81 -12.11
CA LEU A 128 -13.92 -9.14 -11.21
C LEU A 128 -14.22 -10.35 -10.32
N LEU A 129 -15.47 -10.48 -9.85
CA LEU A 129 -15.88 -11.62 -9.04
C LEU A 129 -16.02 -12.89 -9.89
N ASP A 130 -16.54 -12.77 -11.12
CA ASP A 130 -16.63 -13.89 -12.06
C ASP A 130 -15.25 -14.45 -12.41
N ASP A 131 -14.30 -13.58 -12.76
CA ASP A 131 -12.93 -13.98 -13.05
C ASP A 131 -12.24 -14.60 -11.82
N ALA A 132 -12.51 -14.07 -10.62
CA ALA A 132 -11.98 -14.64 -9.38
C ALA A 132 -12.54 -16.05 -9.13
N VAL A 133 -13.83 -16.27 -9.36
CA VAL A 133 -14.47 -17.59 -9.26
C VAL A 133 -13.88 -18.53 -10.31
N ALA A 134 -13.75 -18.08 -11.57
CA ALA A 134 -13.14 -18.86 -12.65
C ALA A 134 -11.68 -19.27 -12.35
N SER A 135 -10.93 -18.46 -11.61
CA SER A 135 -9.56 -18.79 -11.19
C SER A 135 -9.47 -19.91 -10.15
N GLY A 136 -10.57 -20.22 -9.44
CA GLY A 136 -10.63 -21.27 -8.41
C GLY A 136 -9.79 -21.02 -7.15
N SER A 137 -9.15 -19.86 -7.01
CA SER A 137 -8.35 -19.54 -5.83
C SER A 137 -9.22 -18.96 -4.72
N GLY A 138 -9.46 -19.74 -3.66
CA GLY A 138 -10.27 -19.30 -2.52
C GLY A 138 -9.76 -18.02 -1.85
N ASN A 139 -8.44 -17.78 -1.84
CA ASN A 139 -7.86 -16.53 -1.30
C ASN A 139 -8.16 -15.34 -2.22
N ALA A 140 -8.09 -15.52 -3.54
CA ALA A 140 -8.43 -14.47 -4.49
C ALA A 140 -9.92 -14.12 -4.40
N ILE A 141 -10.79 -15.14 -4.41
CA ILE A 141 -12.24 -15.00 -4.25
C ILE A 141 -12.56 -14.25 -2.96
N LEU A 142 -12.00 -14.69 -1.83
CA LEU A 142 -12.27 -14.08 -0.54
C LEU A 142 -11.81 -12.61 -0.48
N LYS A 143 -10.62 -12.29 -0.99
CA LYS A 143 -10.13 -10.90 -1.05
C LYS A 143 -11.09 -10.01 -1.85
N VAL A 144 -11.54 -10.46 -3.02
CA VAL A 144 -12.50 -9.72 -3.85
C VAL A 144 -13.83 -9.57 -3.12
N VAL A 145 -14.37 -10.64 -2.54
CA VAL A 145 -15.63 -10.60 -1.78
C VAL A 145 -15.56 -9.60 -0.62
N LEU A 146 -14.46 -9.57 0.13
CA LEU A 146 -14.25 -8.60 1.22
C LEU A 146 -14.10 -7.16 0.74
N PHE A 147 -13.61 -6.96 -0.48
CA PHE A 147 -13.61 -5.65 -1.13
C PHE A 147 -15.03 -5.22 -1.54
N LEU A 148 -15.83 -6.14 -2.07
CA LEU A 148 -17.23 -5.88 -2.42
C LEU A 148 -18.09 -5.59 -1.18
N GLU A 149 -17.87 -6.31 -0.08
CA GLU A 149 -18.55 -6.08 1.21
C GLU A 149 -18.34 -4.63 1.70
N ARG A 150 -17.11 -4.11 1.56
CA ARG A 150 -16.76 -2.74 1.99
C ARG A 150 -17.26 -1.65 1.04
N THR A 151 -17.38 -1.96 -0.24
CA THR A 151 -17.67 -0.94 -1.28
C THR A 151 -19.13 -0.93 -1.75
N LEU A 152 -19.91 -1.98 -1.47
CA LEU A 152 -21.30 -2.10 -1.92
C LEU A 152 -22.29 -2.08 -0.75
N LYS A 153 -23.52 -1.63 -1.03
CA LYS A 153 -24.63 -1.73 -0.08
C LYS A 153 -24.98 -3.20 0.18
N LYS A 154 -25.24 -3.58 1.44
CA LYS A 154 -25.55 -4.97 1.86
C LYS A 154 -26.54 -5.70 0.95
N LYS A 155 -27.65 -5.05 0.56
CA LYS A 155 -28.68 -5.65 -0.31
C LYS A 155 -28.18 -5.97 -1.73
N LEU A 156 -27.27 -5.17 -2.29
CA LEU A 156 -26.67 -5.46 -3.60
C LEU A 156 -25.62 -6.56 -3.48
N PHE A 157 -24.79 -6.50 -2.46
CA PHE A 157 -23.78 -7.51 -2.16
C PHE A 157 -24.40 -8.91 -1.97
N TYR A 158 -25.47 -9.04 -1.20
CA TYR A 158 -26.14 -10.33 -1.01
C TYR A 158 -26.76 -10.88 -2.30
N ARG A 159 -27.30 -10.03 -3.16
CA ARG A 159 -27.82 -10.43 -4.47
C ARG A 159 -26.71 -10.94 -5.39
N LEU A 160 -25.55 -10.27 -5.35
CA LEU A 160 -24.35 -10.65 -6.09
C LEU A 160 -23.80 -12.01 -5.64
N LEU A 161 -23.83 -12.26 -4.33
CA LEU A 161 -23.45 -13.55 -3.76
C LEU A 161 -24.47 -14.64 -4.07
N GLN A 162 -25.77 -14.32 -4.12
CA GLN A 162 -26.82 -15.29 -4.43
C GLN A 162 -26.64 -15.96 -5.79
N THR A 163 -26.08 -15.25 -6.78
CA THR A 163 -25.82 -15.82 -8.11
C THR A 163 -24.56 -16.69 -8.15
N ARG A 164 -23.70 -16.65 -7.13
CA ARG A 164 -22.36 -17.28 -7.12
C ARG A 164 -22.13 -18.08 -5.83
N PRO A 165 -22.49 -19.37 -5.79
CA PRO A 165 -22.44 -20.18 -4.58
C PRO A 165 -21.01 -20.42 -4.04
N GLU A 166 -20.00 -20.44 -4.90
CA GLU A 166 -18.60 -20.61 -4.48
C GLU A 166 -18.12 -19.45 -3.60
N ALA A 167 -18.43 -18.22 -4.01
CA ALA A 167 -18.12 -17.02 -3.23
C ALA A 167 -18.84 -17.03 -1.86
N VAL A 168 -20.09 -17.51 -1.82
CA VAL A 168 -20.84 -17.68 -0.57
C VAL A 168 -20.15 -18.67 0.37
N SER A 169 -19.71 -19.82 -0.13
CA SER A 169 -19.03 -20.84 0.68
C SER A 169 -17.78 -20.28 1.36
N HIS A 170 -16.91 -19.62 0.59
CA HIS A 170 -15.70 -18.99 1.12
C HIS A 170 -16.02 -17.87 2.12
N TYR A 171 -17.05 -17.06 1.85
CA TYR A 171 -17.44 -15.98 2.74
C TYR A 171 -18.09 -16.47 4.05
N VAL A 172 -18.94 -17.49 4.00
CA VAL A 172 -19.53 -18.13 5.19
C VAL A 172 -18.43 -18.73 6.07
N ASN A 173 -17.48 -19.45 5.47
CA ASN A 173 -16.33 -19.99 6.21
C ASN A 173 -15.50 -18.87 6.86
N TYR A 174 -15.26 -17.77 6.14
CA TYR A 174 -14.61 -16.60 6.70
C TYR A 174 -15.38 -15.98 7.89
N MET A 175 -16.70 -15.83 7.76
CA MET A 175 -17.53 -15.28 8.84
C MET A 175 -17.54 -16.18 10.07
N ALA A 176 -17.58 -17.51 9.86
CA ALA A 176 -17.51 -18.50 10.92
C ALA A 176 -16.17 -18.42 11.68
N LEU A 177 -15.05 -18.31 10.98
CA LEU A 177 -13.71 -18.14 11.58
C LEU A 177 -13.57 -16.82 12.36
N ARG A 178 -14.25 -15.76 11.92
CA ARG A 178 -14.25 -14.45 12.59
C ARG A 178 -15.29 -14.32 13.71
N LEU A 179 -16.06 -15.38 13.98
CA LEU A 179 -17.17 -15.38 14.95
C LEU A 179 -18.22 -14.29 14.68
N LYS A 180 -18.38 -13.86 13.43
CA LYS A 180 -19.36 -12.86 13.00
C LYS A 180 -20.71 -13.51 12.71
N VAL A 181 -21.32 -14.09 13.75
CA VAL A 181 -22.46 -14.98 13.55
C VAL A 181 -23.74 -14.21 13.17
N THR A 182 -23.97 -13.04 13.73
CA THR A 182 -25.13 -12.21 13.36
C THR A 182 -25.15 -11.92 11.86
N GLU A 183 -24.03 -11.41 11.32
CA GLU A 183 -23.89 -11.10 9.89
C GLU A 183 -23.98 -12.36 9.01
N CYS A 184 -23.45 -13.49 9.49
CA CYS A 184 -23.52 -14.77 8.78
C CYS A 184 -24.96 -15.31 8.74
N THR A 185 -25.69 -15.20 9.85
CA THR A 185 -27.09 -15.62 9.97
C THR A 185 -27.97 -14.76 9.07
N ASP A 186 -27.77 -13.45 9.07
CA ASP A 186 -28.49 -12.52 8.19
C ASP A 186 -28.29 -12.86 6.71
N LEU A 187 -27.05 -13.16 6.31
CA LEU A 187 -26.75 -13.61 4.96
C LEU A 187 -27.45 -14.94 4.64
N LEU A 188 -27.36 -15.94 5.50
CA LEU A 188 -27.96 -17.26 5.27
C LEU A 188 -29.48 -17.17 5.19
N VAL A 189 -30.12 -16.36 6.04
CA VAL A 189 -31.55 -16.07 5.98
C VAL A 189 -31.91 -15.38 4.66
N PHE A 190 -31.12 -14.40 4.22
CA PHE A 190 -31.34 -13.71 2.95
C PHE A 190 -31.23 -14.67 1.75
N LEU A 191 -30.31 -15.63 1.79
CA LEU A 191 -30.14 -16.66 0.77
C LEU A 191 -31.19 -17.78 0.84
N GLY A 192 -32.13 -17.74 1.81
CA GLY A 192 -33.15 -18.78 2.03
C GLY A 192 -32.62 -20.04 2.72
N ARG A 193 -31.37 -20.04 3.20
CA ARG A 193 -30.71 -21.16 3.89
C ARG A 193 -30.99 -21.12 5.40
N HIS A 194 -32.28 -21.12 5.76
CA HIS A 194 -32.73 -20.99 7.15
C HIS A 194 -32.23 -22.13 8.05
N HIS A 195 -32.09 -23.34 7.52
CA HIS A 195 -31.60 -24.49 8.28
C HIS A 195 -30.19 -24.26 8.83
N GLU A 196 -29.28 -23.80 7.98
CA GLU A 196 -27.89 -23.54 8.36
C GLU A 196 -27.76 -22.34 9.28
N ALA A 197 -28.59 -21.31 9.06
CA ALA A 197 -28.69 -20.17 9.96
C ALA A 197 -29.08 -20.61 11.38
N SER A 198 -30.09 -21.47 11.52
CA SER A 198 -30.54 -22.02 12.79
C SER A 198 -29.48 -22.90 13.46
N LEU A 199 -28.77 -23.74 12.70
CA LEU A 199 -27.68 -24.56 13.23
C LEU A 199 -26.51 -23.72 13.75
N LEU A 200 -26.14 -22.65 13.05
CA LEU A 200 -25.11 -21.72 13.52
C LEU A 200 -25.54 -21.00 14.80
N GLN A 201 -26.78 -20.53 14.89
CA GLN A 201 -27.30 -19.91 16.12
C GLN A 201 -27.29 -20.87 17.30
N PHE A 202 -27.69 -22.13 17.07
CA PHE A 202 -27.67 -23.17 18.09
C PHE A 202 -26.24 -23.52 18.54
N SER A 203 -25.28 -23.63 17.61
CA SER A 203 -23.91 -24.02 17.95
C SER A 203 -23.19 -23.00 18.85
N ILE A 204 -23.64 -21.75 18.86
CA ILE A 204 -23.14 -20.72 19.79
C ILE A 204 -23.82 -20.85 21.13
N TYR A 205 -25.13 -21.06 21.15
CA TYR A 205 -25.88 -21.16 22.39
C TYR A 205 -25.49 -22.39 23.22
N VAL A 206 -25.03 -23.45 22.55
CA VAL A 206 -24.58 -24.70 23.20
C VAL A 206 -23.12 -24.63 23.67
N ARG A 207 -22.37 -23.57 23.34
CA ARG A 207 -20.97 -23.39 23.72
C ARG A 207 -20.83 -22.49 24.94
#